data_AF-W3XLG8-F1
#
_entry.id   AF-W3XLG8-F1
#
_cell.length_a   1.000
_cell.length_b   1.000
_cell.length_c   1.000
_cell.angle_alpha   90.00
_cell.angle_beta   90.00
_cell.angle_gamma   90.00
#
_symmetry.space_group_name_H-M   'P 1'
#
loop_
_entity.id
_entity.type
_entity.pdbx_description
1 polymer ?
#
loop_
_entity_poly.entity_id
_entity_poly.type
_entity_poly.pdbx_seq_one_letter_code
_entity_poly.pdbx_strand_id
1 'polypeptide(L)'
;MRIIKVLVASLLPVVAVHAAPSAEADISPRGQSCSGGQYWDDSAKCCKCPNGKEWQDNKCKHPPMPKPNCKGNEHACCAKDKNDWCAYDESKKECRNNGKHVTFCAQPGKEQEWCDDYWG
;
A
#
# COMPACT_ATOMS: atom_id res chain seq x y z
N MET A 1 20.11 66.43 -1.01
CA MET A 1 19.94 65.57 0.18
C MET A 1 19.37 64.23 -0.27
N ARG A 2 20.15 63.13 -0.18
CA ARG A 2 19.70 61.77 -0.49
C ARG A 2 19.42 61.05 0.83
N ILE A 3 18.19 60.64 1.07
CA ILE A 3 17.80 59.91 2.28
C ILE A 3 17.66 58.43 1.92
N ILE A 4 18.61 57.61 2.35
CA ILE A 4 18.61 56.16 2.17
C ILE A 4 17.69 55.58 3.25
N LYS A 5 16.52 55.06 2.87
CA LYS A 5 15.65 54.31 3.77
C LYS A 5 16.13 52.85 3.79
N VAL A 6 16.82 52.47 4.85
CA VAL A 6 17.20 51.08 5.12
C VAL A 6 15.95 50.37 5.66
N LEU A 7 15.34 49.52 4.84
CA LEU A 7 14.25 48.63 5.26
C LEU A 7 14.86 47.38 5.87
N VAL A 8 14.70 47.22 7.18
CA VAL A 8 15.09 46.01 7.92
C VAL A 8 13.97 44.97 7.71
N ALA A 9 14.24 43.95 6.90
CA ALA A 9 13.31 42.85 6.67
C ALA A 9 13.47 41.80 7.79
N SER A 10 12.52 41.79 8.72
CA SER A 10 12.44 40.79 9.79
C SER A 10 11.98 39.45 9.21
N LEU A 11 12.89 38.47 9.18
CA LEU A 11 12.58 37.08 8.84
C LEU A 11 11.95 36.38 10.06
N LEU A 12 10.66 36.08 9.99
CA LEU A 12 10.01 35.17 10.94
C LEU A 12 10.24 33.72 10.50
N PRO A 13 10.58 32.80 11.42
CA PRO A 13 10.67 31.38 11.09
C PRO A 13 9.27 30.83 10.83
N VAL A 14 9.01 30.38 9.61
CA VAL A 14 7.79 29.65 9.26
C VAL A 14 7.90 28.27 9.91
N VAL A 15 7.25 28.10 11.05
CA VAL A 15 7.13 26.78 11.69
C VAL A 15 6.23 25.93 10.80
N ALA A 16 6.83 25.03 10.04
CA ALA A 16 6.10 24.05 9.24
C ALA A 16 5.36 23.09 10.19
N VAL A 17 4.07 23.35 10.39
CA VAL A 17 3.16 22.39 11.04
C VAL A 17 3.05 21.19 10.11
N HIS A 18 3.84 20.15 10.38
CA HIS A 18 3.60 18.83 9.79
C HIS A 18 2.34 18.26 10.45
N ALA A 19 1.20 18.43 9.79
CA ALA A 19 0.04 17.61 10.07
C ALA A 19 0.40 16.15 9.78
N ALA A 20 0.59 15.35 10.82
CA ALA A 20 0.67 13.91 10.67
C ALA A 20 -0.66 13.42 10.04
N PRO A 21 -0.64 12.49 9.07
CA PRO A 21 -1.87 11.96 8.52
C PRO A 21 -2.65 11.30 9.66
N SER A 22 -3.81 11.87 9.96
CA SER A 22 -4.76 11.32 10.91
C SER A 22 -5.09 9.89 10.48
N ALA A 23 -4.69 8.92 11.29
CA ALA A 23 -5.41 7.66 11.33
C ALA A 23 -6.79 7.98 11.90
N GLU A 24 -7.71 8.38 11.01
CA GLU A 24 -9.12 8.54 11.35
C GLU A 24 -9.62 7.18 11.87
N ALA A 25 -9.81 7.10 13.19
CA ALA A 25 -10.57 6.02 13.77
C ALA A 25 -11.99 6.18 13.22
N ASP A 26 -12.45 5.19 12.46
CA ASP A 26 -13.83 5.13 12.00
C ASP A 26 -14.70 4.72 13.21
N ILE A 27 -15.30 5.72 13.85
CA ILE A 27 -16.04 5.57 15.10
C ILE A 27 -17.51 5.25 14.76
N SER A 28 -17.97 4.06 15.15
CA SER A 28 -19.38 3.66 15.09
C SER A 28 -20.28 4.64 15.87
N PRO A 29 -21.56 4.82 15.48
CA PRO A 29 -22.53 5.62 16.22
C PRO A 29 -22.78 5.16 17.68
N ARG A 30 -22.30 3.96 18.06
CA ARG A 30 -22.30 3.46 19.45
C ARG A 30 -20.98 3.66 20.20
N GLY A 31 -20.05 4.45 19.66
CA GLY A 31 -18.72 4.67 20.23
C GLY A 31 -17.77 3.48 20.09
N GLN A 32 -18.08 2.51 19.24
CA GLN A 32 -17.20 1.38 18.94
C GLN A 32 -16.22 1.79 17.83
N SER A 33 -14.94 1.91 18.18
CA SER A 33 -13.90 2.22 17.19
C SER A 33 -13.38 0.96 16.53
N CYS A 34 -13.37 0.95 15.21
CA CYS A 34 -12.71 -0.11 14.45
C CYS A 34 -11.19 0.07 14.49
N SER A 35 -10.45 -1.03 14.67
CA SER A 35 -8.99 -1.03 14.78
C SER A 35 -8.33 -1.66 13.56
N GLY A 36 -7.01 -1.53 13.42
CA GLY A 36 -6.25 -2.24 12.38
C GLY A 36 -6.63 -1.89 10.94
N GLY A 37 -7.20 -0.70 10.69
CA GLY A 37 -7.61 -0.25 9.35
C GLY A 37 -8.95 -0.83 8.87
N GLN A 38 -9.76 -1.36 9.78
CA GLN A 38 -11.17 -1.66 9.52
C GLN A 38 -11.99 -0.35 9.52
N TYR A 39 -13.13 -0.38 8.84
CA TYR A 39 -14.17 0.64 8.93
C TYR A 39 -15.44 0.03 9.53
N TRP A 40 -16.28 0.87 10.13
CA TRP A 40 -17.59 0.45 10.62
C TRP A 40 -18.58 0.35 9.47
N ASP A 41 -19.04 -0.86 9.19
CA ASP A 41 -20.12 -1.08 8.24
C ASP A 41 -21.46 -0.99 8.97
N ASP A 42 -22.16 0.14 8.79
CA ASP A 42 -23.44 0.35 9.47
C ASP A 42 -24.53 -0.63 9.01
N SER A 43 -24.47 -1.12 7.77
CA SER A 43 -25.44 -2.10 7.27
C SER A 43 -25.34 -3.46 7.97
N ALA A 44 -24.13 -3.95 8.22
CA ALA A 44 -23.88 -5.22 8.89
C ALA A 44 -23.67 -5.06 10.41
N LYS A 45 -23.63 -3.82 10.92
CA LYS A 45 -23.37 -3.48 12.32
C LYS A 45 -22.07 -4.15 12.83
N CYS A 46 -21.02 -4.13 12.03
CA CYS A 46 -19.72 -4.71 12.38
C CYS A 46 -18.53 -3.99 11.70
N CYS A 47 -17.32 -4.18 12.23
CA CYS A 47 -16.10 -3.69 11.60
C CYS A 47 -15.69 -4.58 10.42
N LYS A 48 -15.51 -3.99 9.24
CA LYS A 48 -15.09 -4.69 8.01
C LYS A 48 -13.76 -4.16 7.50
N CYS A 49 -13.00 -5.04 6.84
CA CYS A 49 -11.88 -4.59 6.06
C CYS A 49 -12.35 -3.92 4.76
N PRO A 50 -11.67 -2.86 4.29
CA PRO A 50 -11.96 -2.24 3.00
C PRO A 50 -11.79 -3.24 1.86
N ASN A 51 -12.40 -2.94 0.72
CA ASN A 51 -12.50 -3.84 -0.42
C ASN A 51 -11.16 -4.50 -0.79
N GLY A 52 -11.20 -5.81 -1.00
CA GLY A 52 -10.03 -6.62 -1.40
C GLY A 52 -9.02 -6.88 -0.28
N LYS A 53 -9.35 -6.55 0.98
CA LYS A 53 -8.53 -6.87 2.16
C LYS A 53 -9.26 -7.83 3.10
N GLU A 54 -8.48 -8.61 3.82
CA GLU A 54 -8.91 -9.55 4.83
C GLU A 54 -8.26 -9.21 6.18
N TRP A 55 -8.93 -9.60 7.27
CA TRP A 55 -8.43 -9.38 8.61
C TRP A 55 -7.36 -10.42 8.94
N GLN A 56 -6.09 -9.99 9.00
CA GLN A 56 -4.93 -10.86 9.24
C GLN A 56 -3.90 -10.15 10.13
N ASP A 57 -3.43 -10.82 11.20
CA ASP A 57 -2.48 -10.26 12.17
C ASP A 57 -2.90 -8.90 12.76
N ASN A 58 -4.16 -8.79 13.18
CA ASN A 58 -4.74 -7.56 13.74
C ASN A 58 -4.70 -6.33 12.79
N LYS A 59 -4.62 -6.57 11.48
CA LYS A 59 -4.67 -5.50 10.47
C LYS A 59 -5.38 -5.98 9.21
N CYS A 60 -6.04 -5.07 8.51
CA CYS A 60 -6.54 -5.35 7.16
C CYS A 60 -5.37 -5.41 6.18
N LYS A 61 -5.10 -6.59 5.63
CA LYS A 61 -4.07 -6.86 4.63
C LYS A 61 -4.72 -7.40 3.37
N HIS A 62 -4.12 -7.21 2.21
CA HIS A 62 -4.59 -7.96 1.05
C HIS A 62 -4.21 -9.43 1.19
N PRO A 63 -5.06 -10.36 0.71
CA PRO A 63 -4.71 -11.77 0.65
C PRO A 63 -3.43 -11.96 -0.19
N PRO A 64 -2.60 -12.96 0.12
CA PRO A 64 -1.50 -13.35 -0.76
C PRO A 64 -2.05 -13.64 -2.16
N MET A 65 -1.34 -13.20 -3.20
CA MET A 65 -1.76 -13.47 -4.58
C MET A 65 -1.74 -14.98 -4.85
N PRO A 66 -2.78 -15.56 -5.48
CA PRO A 66 -2.75 -16.95 -5.85
C PRO A 66 -1.73 -17.20 -6.98
N LYS A 67 -1.06 -18.36 -6.91
CA LYS A 67 -0.21 -18.83 -8.00
C LYS A 67 -1.07 -19.15 -9.24
N PRO A 68 -0.73 -18.62 -10.42
CA PRO A 68 -1.45 -18.91 -11.66
C PRO A 68 -1.15 -20.34 -12.14
N ASN A 69 -2.09 -20.92 -12.89
CA ASN A 69 -1.95 -22.28 -13.43
C ASN A 69 -1.32 -22.22 -14.83
N CYS A 70 0.01 -22.31 -14.89
CA CYS A 70 0.77 -22.17 -16.13
C CYS A 70 0.82 -23.46 -16.96
N LYS A 71 0.97 -23.32 -18.28
CA LYS A 71 0.93 -24.44 -19.23
C LYS A 71 2.29 -24.67 -19.88
N GLY A 72 2.56 -25.93 -20.23
CA GLY A 72 3.80 -26.29 -20.92
C GLY A 72 5.03 -25.91 -20.10
N ASN A 73 5.88 -25.07 -20.69
CA ASN A 73 7.14 -24.59 -20.11
C ASN A 73 7.03 -23.16 -19.54
N GLU A 74 5.82 -22.64 -19.34
CA GLU A 74 5.61 -21.35 -18.68
C GLU A 74 5.86 -21.41 -17.17
N HIS A 75 6.30 -20.29 -16.61
CA HIS A 75 6.48 -20.12 -15.18
C HIS A 75 5.50 -19.08 -14.63
N ALA A 76 5.15 -19.26 -13.35
CA ALA A 76 4.35 -18.28 -12.62
C ALA A 76 5.21 -17.05 -12.33
N CYS A 77 4.64 -15.88 -12.56
CA CYS A 77 5.29 -14.59 -12.37
C CYS A 77 4.42 -13.66 -11.53
N CYS A 78 5.08 -12.72 -10.85
CA CYS A 78 4.45 -11.61 -10.17
C CYS A 78 4.86 -10.30 -10.86
N ALA A 79 3.91 -9.45 -11.22
CA ALA A 79 4.16 -8.12 -11.75
C ALA A 79 3.62 -7.05 -10.81
N LYS A 80 4.41 -6.00 -10.59
CA LYS A 80 3.87 -4.72 -10.14
C LYS A 80 3.20 -3.98 -11.28
N ASP A 81 3.84 -3.96 -12.44
CA ASP A 81 3.32 -3.38 -13.66
C ASP A 81 3.92 -4.05 -14.90
N LYS A 82 3.52 -3.59 -16.09
CA LYS A 82 3.90 -4.19 -17.37
C LYS A 82 5.41 -4.26 -17.63
N ASN A 83 6.21 -3.44 -16.96
CA ASN A 83 7.65 -3.39 -17.12
C ASN A 83 8.41 -4.00 -15.93
N ASP A 84 7.69 -4.37 -14.87
CA ASP A 84 8.29 -4.67 -13.58
C ASP A 84 7.70 -5.95 -12.98
N TRP A 85 8.41 -7.05 -13.21
CA TRP A 85 7.96 -8.38 -12.89
C TRP A 85 9.10 -9.38 -12.67
N CYS A 86 8.82 -10.41 -11.89
CA CYS A 86 9.76 -11.37 -11.37
C CYS A 86 9.12 -12.76 -11.30
N ALA A 87 9.93 -13.79 -11.09
CA ALA A 87 9.44 -15.14 -10.85
C ALA A 87 8.59 -15.19 -9.57
N TYR A 88 7.52 -15.99 -9.59
CA TYR A 88 6.66 -16.18 -8.43
C TYR A 88 7.34 -17.12 -7.42
N ASP A 89 7.61 -16.64 -6.20
CA ASP A 89 8.14 -17.45 -5.11
C ASP A 89 7.00 -17.96 -4.18
N GLU A 90 6.76 -19.29 -4.23
CA GLU A 90 5.77 -19.97 -3.38
C GLU A 90 6.17 -20.03 -1.90
N SER A 91 7.47 -20.09 -1.62
CA SER A 91 8.03 -20.28 -0.28
C SER A 91 7.98 -19.00 0.54
N LYS A 92 8.15 -17.85 -0.12
CA LYS A 92 8.18 -16.55 0.53
C LYS A 92 6.89 -15.75 0.36
N LYS A 93 5.95 -16.21 -0.49
CA LYS A 93 4.72 -15.46 -0.85
C LYS A 93 5.05 -14.02 -1.27
N GLU A 94 6.18 -13.84 -1.96
CA GLU A 94 6.78 -12.53 -2.29
C GLU A 94 5.93 -11.70 -3.25
N CYS A 95 4.90 -12.30 -3.86
CA CYS A 95 3.86 -11.53 -4.52
C CYS A 95 2.93 -10.89 -3.48
N ARG A 96 3.47 -9.91 -2.74
CA ARG A 96 2.71 -9.07 -1.81
C ARG A 96 1.60 -8.42 -2.61
N ASN A 97 0.37 -8.81 -2.35
CA ASN A 97 -0.77 -8.09 -2.87
C ASN A 97 -0.83 -6.75 -2.14
N ASN A 98 -0.68 -5.65 -2.84
CA ASN A 98 -0.96 -4.30 -2.34
C ASN A 98 -2.17 -3.68 -3.06
N GLY A 99 -2.97 -4.53 -3.72
CA GLY A 99 -4.10 -4.14 -4.56
C GLY A 99 -3.72 -3.69 -5.97
N LYS A 100 -2.43 -3.63 -6.32
CA LYS A 100 -1.95 -3.19 -7.64
C LYS A 100 -1.18 -4.27 -8.41
N HIS A 101 -0.70 -5.30 -7.71
CA HIS A 101 0.09 -6.36 -8.30
C HIS A 101 -0.78 -7.44 -8.95
N VAL A 102 -0.22 -8.14 -9.94
CA VAL A 102 -0.89 -9.22 -10.67
C VAL A 102 0.01 -10.45 -10.75
N THR A 103 -0.60 -11.64 -10.79
CA THR A 103 0.10 -12.88 -11.13
C THR A 103 -0.31 -13.36 -12.51
N PHE A 104 0.65 -13.88 -13.26
CA PHE A 104 0.43 -14.32 -14.64
C PHE A 104 1.45 -15.40 -15.02
N CYS A 105 1.23 -16.04 -16.16
CA CYS A 105 2.16 -17.02 -16.72
C CYS A 105 2.99 -16.37 -17.82
N ALA A 106 4.30 -16.60 -17.79
CA ALA A 106 5.22 -16.11 -18.79
C ALA A 106 6.22 -17.19 -19.21
N GLN A 107 6.77 -17.03 -20.42
CA GLN A 107 7.90 -17.83 -20.87
C GLN A 107 9.16 -17.41 -20.10
N PRO A 108 10.04 -18.37 -19.75
CA PRO A 108 11.25 -18.08 -19.00
C PRO A 108 12.26 -17.24 -19.79
N GLY A 109 13.15 -16.55 -19.09
CA GLY A 109 14.29 -15.83 -19.66
C GLY A 109 14.07 -14.33 -19.87
N LYS A 110 13.02 -13.78 -19.26
CA LYS A 110 12.74 -12.33 -19.21
C LYS A 110 12.41 -11.84 -17.80
N GLU A 111 12.39 -12.73 -16.81
CA GLU A 111 12.15 -12.37 -15.42
C GLU A 111 13.26 -11.44 -14.91
N GLN A 112 12.90 -10.43 -14.10
CA GLN A 112 13.90 -9.80 -13.26
C GLN A 112 14.36 -10.80 -12.19
N GLU A 113 15.66 -10.81 -11.89
CA GLU A 113 16.31 -11.81 -11.01
C GLU A 113 15.69 -11.82 -9.60
N TRP A 114 15.20 -10.67 -9.13
CA TRP A 114 14.55 -10.51 -7.83
C TRP A 114 13.33 -9.61 -7.95
N CYS A 115 12.21 -9.99 -7.31
CA CYS A 115 11.22 -9.01 -6.89
C CYS A 115 11.92 -8.20 -5.78
N ASP A 116 12.31 -6.95 -6.02
CA ASP A 116 12.91 -6.15 -4.96
C ASP A 116 11.97 -6.15 -3.74
N ASP A 117 12.49 -6.49 -2.55
CA ASP A 117 11.74 -6.71 -1.30
C ASP A 117 10.90 -5.47 -0.88
N TYR A 118 11.16 -4.33 -1.55
CA TYR A 118 10.58 -3.02 -1.34
C TYR A 118 9.42 -2.67 -2.28
N TRP A 119 8.49 -3.60 -2.47
CA TRP A 119 7.14 -3.20 -2.86
C TRP A 119 6.32 -2.88 -1.60
N GLY A 120 6.69 -1.76 -0.98
CA GLY A 120 6.09 -1.20 0.25
C GLY A 120 4.57 -1.09 0.21
#